data_AF-A0A0F7IIB6-F1
#
_entry.id   AF-A0A0F7IIB6-F1
#
_cell.length_a   1.000
_cell.length_b   1.000
_cell.length_c   1.000
_cell.angle_alpha   90.00
_cell.angle_beta   90.00
_cell.angle_gamma   90.00
#
_symmetry.space_group_name_H-M   'P 1'
#
loop_
_entity.id
_entity.type
_entity.pdbx_description
1 polymer ?
#
loop_
_entity_poly.entity_id
_entity_poly.type
_entity_poly.pdbx_seq_one_letter_code
_entity_poly.pdbx_strand_id
1 'polypeptide(L)'
;MRSEEFFKIRRELRRFSDFRNYSYPRGTLFSILLQKRIDNVKRRYHVYTAKLPELAAYWEKHHRIPEWLRLPPVMRIKLLMKSLGMTNKEISKSFSNPDESEFSEMVWSAIYKDFIYSPIAVRYQFARGRVGEEIIREHLESLNVEFKDENQLRPAKKTPDFYIEDGIEVEGRKIRWIESKALFGDIKLHRFYSKKQYDQYLEMYGDGMVIYWLGKIDELNSLAMLKDHRFIESPSKRFLVEMKVYLANRNAEELAESLNTEVFEWKAEEMRSTEFLKDVMKLFDSVRSNIVVANWNRDLRAVLRNMGLLTVVV
;
A
#
# COMPACT_ATOMS: atom_id res chain seq x y z
N MET A 1 -15.18 -9.80 -8.35
CA MET A 1 -14.83 -11.16 -7.87
C MET A 1 -15.98 -11.65 -7.01
N ARG A 2 -16.49 -12.86 -7.26
CA ARG A 2 -17.56 -13.44 -6.43
C ARG A 2 -17.10 -13.66 -4.99
N SER A 3 -17.99 -13.45 -4.04
CA SER A 3 -17.72 -13.56 -2.61
C SER A 3 -17.13 -14.91 -2.19
N GLU A 4 -17.67 -16.02 -2.70
CA GLU A 4 -17.18 -17.39 -2.45
C GLU A 4 -15.71 -17.56 -2.87
N GLU A 5 -15.38 -17.06 -4.06
CA GLU A 5 -14.03 -17.12 -4.59
C GLU A 5 -13.06 -16.26 -3.78
N PHE A 6 -13.48 -15.06 -3.37
CA PHE A 6 -12.71 -14.22 -2.46
C PHE A 6 -12.35 -14.97 -1.17
N PHE A 7 -13.32 -15.64 -0.53
CA PHE A 7 -13.06 -16.37 0.72
C PHE A 7 -12.11 -17.55 0.51
N LYS A 8 -12.24 -18.28 -0.60
CA LYS A 8 -11.32 -19.35 -0.99
C LYS A 8 -9.89 -18.83 -1.18
N ILE A 9 -9.72 -17.83 -2.04
CA ILE A 9 -8.42 -17.18 -2.33
C ILE A 9 -7.80 -16.64 -1.05
N ARG A 10 -8.58 -15.90 -0.25
CA ARG A 10 -8.12 -15.34 1.03
C ARG A 10 -7.66 -16.41 2.00
N ARG A 11 -8.32 -17.57 2.07
CA ARG A 11 -7.92 -18.69 2.94
C ARG A 11 -6.61 -19.30 2.48
N GLU A 12 -6.44 -19.51 1.18
CA GLU A 12 -5.33 -20.26 0.58
C GLU A 12 -4.06 -19.43 0.35
N LEU A 13 -4.18 -18.12 0.06
CA LEU A 13 -3.04 -17.21 -0.11
C LEU A 13 -2.12 -17.15 1.12
N ARG A 14 -0.84 -17.48 0.98
CA ARG A 14 0.16 -17.40 2.06
C ARG A 14 1.36 -16.52 1.70
N ARG A 15 1.79 -16.53 0.44
CA ARG A 15 3.01 -15.85 -0.04
C ARG A 15 2.85 -15.40 -1.50
N PHE A 16 3.74 -14.52 -1.96
CA PHE A 16 3.67 -13.95 -3.31
C PHE A 16 3.80 -14.98 -4.44
N SER A 17 4.48 -16.10 -4.21
CA SER A 17 4.59 -17.18 -5.20
C SER A 17 3.26 -17.90 -5.46
N ASP A 18 2.31 -17.81 -4.52
CA ASP A 18 1.00 -18.44 -4.68
C ASP A 18 0.13 -17.67 -5.69
N PHE A 19 0.52 -16.44 -6.06
CA PHE A 19 -0.24 -15.60 -6.98
C PHE A 19 -0.41 -16.23 -8.36
N ARG A 20 0.57 -17.02 -8.81
CA ARG A 20 0.54 -17.74 -10.09
C ARG A 20 -0.58 -18.78 -10.21
N ASN A 21 -1.20 -19.14 -9.09
CA ASN A 21 -2.26 -20.16 -9.04
C ASN A 21 -3.65 -19.57 -9.31
N TYR A 22 -3.76 -18.26 -9.52
CA TYR A 22 -5.02 -17.56 -9.67
C TYR A 22 -4.99 -16.64 -10.90
N SER A 23 -6.09 -16.61 -11.65
CA SER A 23 -6.25 -15.78 -12.85
C SER A 23 -6.66 -14.33 -12.51
N TYR A 24 -6.09 -13.77 -11.45
CA TYR A 24 -6.37 -12.41 -10.98
C TYR A 24 -5.12 -11.53 -11.08
N PRO A 25 -5.29 -10.21 -11.28
CA PRO A 25 -4.15 -9.30 -11.27
C PRO A 25 -3.32 -9.41 -10.00
N ARG A 26 -2.01 -9.22 -10.14
CA ARG A 26 -1.05 -9.32 -9.04
C ARG A 26 -1.42 -8.38 -7.89
N GLY A 27 -1.82 -7.15 -8.20
CA GLY A 27 -2.26 -6.14 -7.24
C GLY A 27 -3.48 -6.57 -6.43
N THR A 28 -4.45 -7.23 -7.07
CA THR A 28 -5.62 -7.82 -6.40
C THR A 28 -5.20 -8.86 -5.36
N LEU A 29 -4.40 -9.84 -5.76
CA LEU A 29 -3.95 -10.92 -4.87
C LEU A 29 -3.05 -10.40 -3.74
N PHE A 30 -2.19 -9.42 -4.05
CA PHE A 30 -1.38 -8.73 -3.05
C PHE A 30 -2.23 -8.00 -2.02
N SER A 31 -3.26 -7.28 -2.45
CA SER A 31 -4.15 -6.55 -1.55
C SER A 31 -4.90 -7.50 -0.62
N ILE A 32 -5.44 -8.60 -1.15
CA ILE A 32 -6.11 -9.64 -0.36
C ILE A 32 -5.15 -10.22 0.69
N LEU A 33 -3.91 -10.57 0.29
CA LEU A 33 -2.89 -11.09 1.21
C LEU A 33 -2.49 -10.05 2.27
N LEU A 34 -2.27 -8.79 1.88
CA LEU A 34 -1.96 -7.69 2.78
C LEU A 34 -3.05 -7.51 3.84
N GLN A 35 -4.32 -7.43 3.41
CA GLN A 35 -5.49 -7.35 4.29
C GLN A 35 -5.58 -8.56 5.22
N LYS A 36 -5.27 -9.77 4.75
CA LYS A 36 -5.26 -11.00 5.57
C LYS A 36 -4.25 -10.92 6.70
N ARG A 37 -3.04 -10.45 6.38
CA ARG A 37 -1.95 -10.33 7.34
C ARG A 37 -2.25 -9.23 8.37
N ILE A 38 -2.74 -8.08 7.94
CA ILE A 38 -3.15 -6.99 8.84
C ILE A 38 -4.24 -7.45 9.80
N ASP A 39 -5.26 -8.16 9.31
CA ASP A 39 -6.32 -8.72 10.16
C ASP A 39 -5.79 -9.73 11.20
N ASN A 40 -4.83 -10.56 10.79
CA ASN A 40 -4.19 -11.52 11.69
C ASN A 40 -3.42 -10.82 12.82
N VAL A 41 -2.67 -9.77 12.49
CA VAL A 41 -1.96 -8.95 13.49
C VAL A 41 -2.95 -8.31 14.45
N LYS A 42 -3.98 -7.61 13.94
CA LYS A 42 -5.01 -6.96 14.78
C LYS A 42 -5.66 -7.95 15.76
N ARG A 43 -5.96 -9.17 15.30
CA ARG A 43 -6.58 -10.21 16.14
C ARG A 43 -5.65 -10.71 17.25
N ARG A 44 -4.35 -10.84 16.99
CA ARG A 44 -3.40 -11.48 17.92
C ARG A 44 -2.55 -10.50 18.72
N TYR A 45 -2.58 -9.22 18.38
CA TYR A 45 -1.73 -8.21 19.00
C TYR A 45 -1.87 -8.19 20.53
N HIS A 46 -3.11 -8.16 21.05
CA HIS A 46 -3.37 -8.15 22.48
C HIS A 46 -2.84 -9.39 23.22
N VAL A 47 -2.89 -10.56 22.58
CA VAL A 47 -2.35 -11.82 23.12
C VAL A 47 -0.84 -11.74 23.29
N TYR A 48 -0.14 -11.18 22.30
CA TYR A 48 1.32 -11.04 22.39
C TYR A 48 1.73 -9.92 23.36
N THR A 49 0.96 -8.84 23.46
CA THR A 49 1.23 -7.79 24.45
C THR A 49 1.04 -8.25 25.89
N ALA A 50 0.16 -9.23 26.14
CA ALA A 50 0.03 -9.84 27.46
C ALA A 50 1.27 -10.66 27.86
N LYS A 51 2.07 -11.09 26.88
CA LYS A 51 3.28 -11.93 27.05
C LYS A 51 4.59 -11.15 26.95
N LEU A 52 4.56 -9.82 27.12
CA LEU A 52 5.79 -9.02 27.09
C LEU A 52 6.80 -9.45 28.17
N PRO A 53 6.42 -9.76 29.42
CA PRO A 53 7.39 -10.25 30.40
C PRO A 53 8.04 -11.58 30.00
N GLU A 54 7.26 -12.52 29.44
CA GLU A 54 7.78 -13.79 28.90
C GLU A 54 8.77 -13.55 27.73
N LEU A 55 8.48 -12.56 26.89
CA LEU A 55 9.33 -12.20 25.75
C LEU A 55 10.68 -11.61 26.22
N ALA A 56 10.66 -10.71 27.21
CA ALA A 56 11.87 -10.13 27.78
C ALA A 56 12.76 -11.21 28.42
N ALA A 57 12.19 -12.04 29.29
CA ALA A 57 12.93 -13.13 29.95
C ALA A 57 13.51 -14.15 28.95
N TYR A 58 12.77 -14.48 27.89
CA TYR A 58 13.28 -15.35 26.83
C TYR A 58 14.43 -14.71 26.06
N TRP A 59 14.34 -13.41 25.76
CA TRP A 59 15.40 -12.66 25.09
C TRP A 59 16.67 -12.59 25.91
N GLU A 60 16.58 -12.25 27.21
CA GLU A 60 17.73 -12.21 28.12
C GLU A 60 18.48 -13.55 28.17
N LYS A 61 17.73 -14.66 28.18
CA LYS A 61 18.32 -16.00 28.23
C LYS A 61 18.90 -16.47 26.90
N HIS A 62 18.24 -16.17 25.78
CA HIS A 62 18.52 -16.83 24.49
C HIS A 62 19.00 -15.89 23.38
N HIS A 63 18.96 -14.58 23.59
CA HIS A 63 19.35 -13.54 22.62
C HIS A 63 18.72 -13.72 21.24
N ARG A 64 17.48 -14.22 21.21
CA ARG A 64 16.70 -14.45 19.98
C ARG A 64 15.21 -14.32 20.24
N ILE A 65 14.46 -13.88 19.22
CA ILE A 65 13.00 -13.79 19.32
C ILE A 65 12.39 -15.21 19.27
N PRO A 66 11.48 -15.56 20.20
CA PRO A 66 10.87 -16.88 20.24
C PRO A 66 10.00 -17.19 19.01
N GLU A 67 9.89 -18.48 18.68
CA GLU A 67 9.13 -18.98 17.52
C GLU A 67 7.61 -18.83 17.66
N TRP A 68 7.12 -18.74 18.90
CA TRP A 68 5.70 -18.50 19.16
C TRP A 68 5.27 -17.08 18.77
N LEU A 69 6.20 -16.12 18.67
CA LEU A 69 5.91 -14.75 18.25
C LEU A 69 5.76 -14.67 16.72
N ARG A 70 4.64 -15.20 16.22
CA ARG A 70 4.31 -15.27 14.80
C ARG A 70 3.62 -13.99 14.34
N LEU A 71 4.42 -12.95 14.11
CA LEU A 71 4.02 -11.65 13.57
C LEU A 71 4.95 -11.22 12.42
N PRO A 72 4.57 -10.21 11.61
CA PRO A 72 5.47 -9.59 10.64
C PRO A 72 6.76 -9.05 11.29
N PRO A 73 7.91 -9.06 10.59
CA PRO A 73 9.22 -8.75 11.17
C PRO A 73 9.27 -7.47 11.99
N VAL A 74 8.71 -6.36 11.48
CA VAL A 74 8.71 -5.07 12.19
C VAL A 74 7.92 -5.17 13.50
N MET A 75 6.78 -5.85 13.48
CA MET A 75 5.96 -6.03 14.69
C MET A 75 6.63 -6.90 15.74
N ARG A 76 7.39 -7.93 15.33
CA ARG A 76 8.17 -8.76 16.27
C ARG A 76 9.20 -7.92 17.02
N ILE A 77 9.94 -7.08 16.30
CA ILE A 77 10.97 -6.21 16.87
C ILE A 77 10.35 -5.12 17.73
N LYS A 78 9.26 -4.47 17.29
CA LYS A 78 8.54 -3.47 18.10
C LYS A 78 8.07 -4.04 19.44
N LEU A 79 7.57 -5.28 19.46
CA LEU A 79 7.17 -5.93 20.71
C LEU A 79 8.37 -6.33 21.57
N LEU A 80 9.49 -6.76 20.97
CA LEU A 80 10.72 -7.01 21.70
C LEU A 80 11.22 -5.74 22.39
N MET A 81 11.41 -4.65 21.64
CA MET A 81 11.82 -3.35 22.16
C MET A 81 10.89 -2.87 23.28
N LYS A 82 9.57 -3.00 23.08
CA LYS A 82 8.58 -2.66 24.11
C LYS A 82 8.69 -3.54 25.35
N SER A 83 8.98 -4.85 25.20
CA SER A 83 9.18 -5.75 26.35
C SER A 83 10.42 -5.39 27.17
N LEU A 84 11.41 -4.76 26.55
CA LEU A 84 12.64 -4.29 27.18
C LEU A 84 12.51 -2.85 27.73
N GLY A 85 11.28 -2.30 27.76
CA GLY A 85 10.99 -1.00 28.36
C GLY A 85 11.14 0.21 27.44
N MET A 86 11.49 0.02 26.16
CA MET A 86 11.60 1.15 25.22
C MET A 86 10.24 1.82 24.97
N THR A 87 10.26 3.15 24.92
CA THR A 87 9.11 3.97 24.58
C THR A 87 8.78 3.92 23.09
N ASN A 88 7.54 4.28 22.72
CA ASN A 88 7.15 4.39 21.31
C ASN A 88 8.03 5.36 20.51
N LYS A 89 8.58 6.41 21.16
CA LYS A 89 9.46 7.39 20.53
C LYS A 89 10.82 6.78 20.19
N GLU A 90 11.42 6.04 21.11
CA GLU A 90 12.70 5.33 20.90
C GLU A 90 12.57 4.22 19.86
N ILE A 91 11.46 3.47 19.91
CA ILE A 91 11.13 2.47 18.89
C ILE A 91 11.02 3.15 17.52
N SER A 92 10.28 4.25 17.41
CA SER A 92 10.15 4.99 16.15
C SER A 92 11.51 5.48 15.64
N LYS A 93 12.35 6.05 16.53
CA LYS A 93 13.71 6.50 16.20
C LYS A 93 14.55 5.35 15.64
N SER A 94 14.46 4.16 16.23
CA SER A 94 15.20 2.97 15.76
C SER A 94 14.89 2.61 14.31
N PHE A 95 13.65 2.76 13.85
CA PHE A 95 13.30 2.47 12.44
C PHE A 95 13.63 3.63 11.48
N SER A 96 13.76 4.85 11.99
CA SER A 96 14.13 6.03 11.19
C SER A 96 15.64 6.21 11.07
N ASN A 97 16.39 5.75 12.07
CA ASN A 97 17.85 5.74 12.10
C ASN A 97 18.36 4.41 12.66
N PRO A 98 18.34 3.32 11.84
CA PRO A 98 18.69 1.99 12.31
C PRO A 98 20.12 1.84 12.81
N ASP A 99 21.05 2.63 12.27
CA ASP A 99 22.49 2.57 12.62
C ASP A 99 22.74 2.94 14.08
N GLU A 100 21.91 3.81 14.68
CA GLU A 100 21.96 4.17 16.10
C GLU A 100 21.20 3.19 17.01
N SER A 101 20.51 2.19 16.46
CA SER A 101 19.73 1.24 17.25
C SER A 101 20.61 0.12 17.80
N GLU A 102 20.44 -0.23 19.08
CA GLU A 102 21.03 -1.45 19.65
C GLU A 102 20.56 -2.74 18.93
N PHE A 103 19.44 -2.67 18.19
CA PHE A 103 18.89 -3.75 17.38
C PHE A 103 19.16 -3.56 15.88
N SER A 104 20.16 -2.76 15.48
CA SER A 104 20.42 -2.33 14.10
C SER A 104 20.26 -3.44 13.05
N GLU A 105 20.97 -4.56 13.20
CA GLU A 105 20.90 -5.70 12.27
C GLU A 105 19.49 -6.27 12.09
N MET A 106 18.75 -6.40 13.21
CA MET A 106 17.37 -6.90 13.17
C MET A 106 16.44 -5.87 12.53
N VAL A 107 16.62 -4.59 12.87
CA VAL A 107 15.83 -3.48 12.33
C VAL A 107 16.04 -3.39 10.82
N TRP A 108 17.28 -3.41 10.34
CA TRP A 108 17.61 -3.42 8.91
C TRP A 108 16.95 -4.60 8.20
N SER A 109 17.11 -5.81 8.73
CA SER A 109 16.46 -7.00 8.15
C SER A 109 14.93 -6.88 8.13
N ALA A 110 14.31 -6.26 9.13
CA ALA A 110 12.86 -6.08 9.17
C ALA A 110 12.36 -5.02 8.18
N ILE A 111 13.08 -3.89 8.06
CA ILE A 111 12.77 -2.82 7.11
C ILE A 111 12.70 -3.38 5.68
N TYR A 112 13.68 -4.21 5.29
CA TYR A 112 13.75 -4.72 3.92
C TYR A 112 12.87 -5.94 3.62
N LYS A 113 12.30 -6.61 4.64
CA LYS A 113 11.49 -7.85 4.46
C LYS A 113 10.01 -7.67 4.78
N ASP A 114 9.65 -6.73 5.65
CA ASP A 114 8.26 -6.52 6.07
C ASP A 114 7.51 -5.64 5.06
N PHE A 115 6.71 -6.26 4.20
CA PHE A 115 5.91 -5.57 3.18
C PHE A 115 4.64 -4.90 3.73
N ILE A 116 4.47 -4.81 5.06
CA ILE A 116 3.25 -4.29 5.69
C ILE A 116 3.56 -3.06 6.53
N TYR A 117 4.53 -3.17 7.43
CA TYR A 117 4.76 -2.19 8.50
C TYR A 117 6.13 -1.52 8.45
N SER A 118 7.02 -1.89 7.52
CA SER A 118 8.28 -1.19 7.33
C SER A 118 8.07 0.24 6.81
N PRO A 119 9.00 1.17 7.06
CA PRO A 119 8.97 2.49 6.44
C PRO A 119 8.81 2.44 4.92
N ILE A 120 9.48 1.48 4.27
CA ILE A 120 9.38 1.24 2.82
C ILE A 120 7.96 0.82 2.43
N ALA A 121 7.38 -0.15 3.12
CA ALA A 121 6.01 -0.62 2.86
C ALA A 121 4.96 0.47 3.06
N VAL A 122 5.18 1.36 4.03
CA VAL A 122 4.31 2.52 4.28
C VAL A 122 4.41 3.51 3.12
N ARG A 123 5.63 3.87 2.68
CA ARG A 123 5.82 4.76 1.51
C ARG A 123 5.25 4.15 0.23
N TYR A 124 5.42 2.84 0.02
CA TYR A 124 4.79 2.14 -1.09
C TYR A 124 3.25 2.16 -1.04
N GLN A 125 2.65 2.05 0.15
CA GLN A 125 1.20 2.19 0.31
C GLN A 125 0.71 3.59 -0.09
N PHE A 126 1.43 4.64 0.32
CA PHE A 126 1.10 6.02 -0.09
C PHE A 126 1.29 6.23 -1.60
N ALA A 127 2.36 5.69 -2.18
CA ALA A 127 2.58 5.73 -3.62
C ALA A 127 1.39 5.16 -4.40
N ARG A 128 0.87 4.00 -4.00
CA ARG A 128 -0.31 3.41 -4.64
C ARG A 128 -1.58 4.26 -4.46
N GLY A 129 -1.77 4.91 -3.32
CA GLY A 129 -2.86 5.86 -3.11
C GLY A 129 -2.81 7.00 -4.13
N ARG A 130 -1.65 7.67 -4.20
CA ARG A 130 -1.41 8.77 -5.14
C ARG A 130 -1.63 8.36 -6.59
N VAL A 131 -1.08 7.24 -7.06
CA VAL A 131 -1.32 6.80 -8.46
C VAL A 131 -2.80 6.61 -8.76
N GLY A 132 -3.57 6.08 -7.80
CA GLY A 132 -5.01 5.95 -7.96
C GLY A 132 -5.73 7.30 -8.07
N GLU A 133 -5.32 8.27 -7.27
CA GLU A 133 -5.85 9.64 -7.32
C GLU A 133 -5.45 10.35 -8.63
N GLU A 134 -4.19 10.26 -9.07
CA GLU A 134 -3.73 10.84 -10.33
C GLU A 134 -4.50 10.30 -11.54
N ILE A 135 -4.83 9.00 -11.58
CA ILE A 135 -5.64 8.43 -12.66
C ILE A 135 -7.05 9.05 -12.70
N ILE A 136 -7.66 9.35 -11.55
CA ILE A 136 -8.97 10.02 -11.50
C ILE A 136 -8.84 11.47 -11.95
N ARG A 137 -7.80 12.15 -11.48
CA ARG A 137 -7.49 13.54 -11.85
C ARG A 137 -7.37 13.68 -13.37
N GLU A 138 -6.47 12.90 -13.99
CA GLU A 138 -6.26 12.88 -15.44
C GLU A 138 -7.56 12.59 -16.19
N HIS A 139 -8.38 11.67 -15.67
CA HIS A 139 -9.67 11.33 -16.29
C HIS A 139 -10.67 12.49 -16.23
N LEU A 140 -10.85 13.14 -15.07
CA LEU A 140 -11.75 14.30 -14.93
C LEU A 140 -11.29 15.48 -15.79
N GLU A 141 -9.98 15.75 -15.81
CA GLU A 141 -9.38 16.79 -16.65
C GLU A 141 -9.59 16.50 -18.15
N SER A 142 -9.46 15.23 -18.58
CA SER A 142 -9.73 14.84 -19.98
C SER A 142 -11.18 15.04 -20.41
N LEU A 143 -12.11 15.04 -19.45
CA LEU A 143 -13.53 15.32 -19.67
C LEU A 143 -13.88 16.80 -19.48
N ASN A 144 -12.89 17.66 -19.21
CA ASN A 144 -13.06 19.07 -18.87
C ASN A 144 -14.05 19.28 -17.70
N VAL A 145 -13.98 18.42 -16.70
CA VAL A 145 -14.80 18.49 -15.48
C VAL A 145 -14.03 19.24 -14.41
N GLU A 146 -14.61 20.33 -13.90
CA GLU A 146 -14.05 21.03 -12.75
C GLU A 146 -14.30 20.26 -11.45
N PHE A 147 -13.28 20.15 -10.61
CA PHE A 147 -13.37 19.49 -9.31
C PHE A 147 -12.51 20.20 -8.27
N LYS A 148 -12.81 19.93 -7.00
CA LYS A 148 -12.02 20.34 -5.83
C LYS A 148 -11.40 19.10 -5.19
N ASP A 149 -10.09 19.10 -4.98
CA ASP A 149 -9.40 18.04 -4.24
C ASP A 149 -9.43 18.26 -2.72
N GLU A 150 -8.92 17.28 -1.95
CA GLU A 150 -8.87 17.36 -0.49
C GLU A 150 -8.24 18.66 0.03
N ASN A 151 -7.19 19.17 -0.61
CA ASN A 151 -6.49 20.39 -0.14
C ASN A 151 -7.38 21.62 -0.30
N GLN A 152 -8.16 21.68 -1.38
CA GLN A 152 -9.09 22.78 -1.64
C GLN A 152 -10.37 22.69 -0.79
N LEU A 153 -10.74 21.50 -0.31
CA LEU A 153 -11.92 21.28 0.53
C LEU A 153 -11.67 21.57 2.03
N ARG A 154 -10.41 21.74 2.44
CA ARG A 154 -10.07 22.15 3.81
C ARG A 154 -10.54 23.59 4.04
N PRO A 155 -11.28 23.87 5.13
CA PRO A 155 -11.17 23.23 6.44
C PRO A 155 -12.26 22.19 6.79
N ALA A 156 -12.98 21.62 5.82
CA ALA A 156 -14.00 20.61 6.12
C ALA A 156 -13.41 19.43 6.93
N LYS A 157 -14.14 18.96 7.94
CA LYS A 157 -13.70 17.87 8.82
C LYS A 157 -13.54 16.53 8.09
N LYS A 158 -14.26 16.37 6.98
CA LYS A 158 -14.35 15.15 6.17
C LYS A 158 -14.46 15.56 4.71
N THR A 159 -13.56 15.04 3.90
CA THR A 159 -13.40 15.43 2.50
C THR A 159 -13.25 14.15 1.66
N PRO A 160 -14.04 13.96 0.59
CA PRO A 160 -13.70 12.97 -0.42
C PRO A 160 -12.40 13.39 -1.13
N ASP A 161 -11.78 12.46 -1.85
CA ASP A 161 -10.57 12.76 -2.63
C ASP A 161 -10.86 13.77 -3.75
N PHE A 162 -12.05 13.67 -4.35
CA PHE A 162 -12.54 14.59 -5.39
C PHE A 162 -14.00 14.98 -5.11
N TYR A 163 -14.29 16.28 -5.15
CA TYR A 163 -15.65 16.83 -5.13
C TYR A 163 -15.94 17.58 -6.44
N ILE A 164 -17.10 17.32 -7.02
CA ILE A 164 -17.53 17.84 -8.32
C ILE A 164 -18.84 18.61 -8.08
N GLU A 165 -18.77 19.94 -8.12
CA GLU A 165 -19.86 20.81 -7.70
C GLU A 165 -21.10 20.68 -8.60
N ASP A 166 -20.89 20.58 -9.91
CA ASP A 166 -21.97 20.36 -10.87
C ASP A 166 -22.36 18.90 -11.01
N GLY A 167 -21.54 17.99 -10.49
CA GLY A 167 -21.65 16.54 -10.64
C GLY A 167 -21.39 16.04 -12.06
N ILE A 168 -21.13 14.74 -12.20
CA ILE A 168 -21.01 14.03 -13.49
C ILE A 168 -22.05 12.92 -13.58
N GLU A 169 -22.56 12.65 -14.77
CA GLU A 169 -23.48 11.53 -14.98
C GLU A 169 -22.70 10.24 -15.24
N VAL A 170 -22.93 9.23 -14.40
CA VAL A 170 -22.35 7.89 -14.55
C VAL A 170 -23.47 6.89 -14.40
N GLU A 171 -23.74 6.10 -15.44
CA GLU A 171 -24.79 5.07 -15.45
C GLU A 171 -26.15 5.57 -14.92
N GLY A 172 -26.55 6.78 -15.34
CA GLY A 172 -27.82 7.41 -14.95
C GLY A 172 -27.86 7.98 -13.52
N ARG A 173 -26.73 8.00 -12.80
CA ARG A 173 -26.60 8.64 -11.48
C ARG A 173 -25.72 9.88 -11.56
N LYS A 174 -26.14 10.96 -10.89
CA LYS A 174 -25.37 12.20 -10.76
C LYS A 174 -24.37 12.09 -9.61
N ILE A 175 -23.11 11.86 -9.94
CA ILE A 175 -21.99 11.67 -9.01
C ILE A 175 -21.35 13.02 -8.68
N ARG A 176 -21.34 13.41 -7.40
CA ARG A 176 -20.79 14.68 -6.90
C ARG A 176 -19.49 14.50 -6.13
N TRP A 177 -19.09 13.28 -5.81
CA TRP A 177 -17.80 13.00 -5.20
C TRP A 177 -17.25 11.64 -5.61
N ILE A 178 -15.93 11.52 -5.63
CA ILE A 178 -15.21 10.29 -5.93
C ILE A 178 -14.19 10.03 -4.82
N GLU A 179 -14.15 8.80 -4.33
CA GLU A 179 -13.11 8.32 -3.42
C GLU A 179 -12.28 7.21 -4.09
N SER A 180 -10.97 7.40 -4.10
CA SER A 180 -9.93 6.52 -4.58
C SER A 180 -9.47 5.55 -3.49
N LYS A 181 -9.59 4.24 -3.75
CA LYS A 181 -9.13 3.20 -2.81
C LYS A 181 -8.14 2.26 -3.48
N ALA A 182 -6.85 2.42 -3.17
CA ALA A 182 -5.76 1.55 -3.62
C ALA A 182 -5.70 0.19 -2.87
N LEU A 183 -6.86 -0.44 -2.67
CA LEU A 183 -7.04 -1.70 -1.94
C LEU A 183 -8.18 -2.54 -2.55
N PHE A 184 -8.30 -3.79 -2.11
CA PHE A 184 -9.38 -4.67 -2.52
C PHE A 184 -10.62 -4.46 -1.64
N GLY A 185 -11.74 -4.12 -2.27
CA GLY A 185 -13.03 -3.93 -1.58
C GLY A 185 -13.59 -5.25 -1.06
N ASP A 186 -13.27 -5.60 0.19
CA ASP A 186 -13.89 -6.71 0.92
C ASP A 186 -15.05 -6.24 1.83
N ILE A 187 -15.91 -7.16 2.24
CA ILE A 187 -17.11 -6.86 3.05
C ILE A 187 -16.77 -6.12 4.35
N LYS A 188 -15.66 -6.47 4.99
CA LYS A 188 -15.29 -5.94 6.31
C LYS A 188 -14.74 -4.52 6.17
N LEU A 189 -13.81 -4.30 5.25
CA LEU A 189 -13.21 -2.99 5.02
C LEU A 189 -14.20 -2.03 4.39
N HIS A 190 -14.99 -2.47 3.42
CA HIS A 190 -16.02 -1.63 2.83
C HIS A 190 -16.97 -1.10 3.91
N ARG A 191 -17.53 -1.99 4.75
CA ARG A 191 -18.39 -1.59 5.89
C ARG A 191 -17.71 -0.65 6.87
N PHE A 192 -16.41 -0.83 7.11
CA PHE A 192 -15.64 0.08 7.97
C PHE A 192 -15.55 1.48 7.35
N TYR A 193 -15.25 1.57 6.05
CA TYR A 193 -15.15 2.85 5.35
C TYR A 193 -16.51 3.53 5.13
N SER A 194 -17.58 2.78 4.84
CA SER A 194 -18.93 3.37 4.72
C SER A 194 -19.28 4.16 5.99
N LYS A 195 -19.16 3.51 7.15
CA LYS A 195 -19.46 4.13 8.45
C LYS A 195 -18.52 5.28 8.85
N LYS A 196 -17.29 5.30 8.32
CA LYS A 196 -16.25 6.26 8.73
C LYS A 196 -16.10 7.44 7.77
N GLN A 197 -16.57 7.29 6.54
CA GLN A 197 -16.32 8.18 5.41
C GLN A 197 -17.57 8.27 4.52
N TYR A 198 -17.93 7.20 3.81
CA TYR A 198 -18.87 7.30 2.68
C TYR A 198 -20.27 7.77 3.07
N ASP A 199 -20.80 7.29 4.19
CA ASP A 199 -22.14 7.67 4.66
C ASP A 199 -22.19 9.18 4.95
N GLN A 200 -21.11 9.74 5.50
CA GLN A 200 -20.98 11.18 5.76
C GLN A 200 -20.84 11.98 4.47
N TYR A 201 -20.12 11.45 3.48
CA TYR A 201 -20.03 12.11 2.18
C TYR A 201 -21.37 12.13 1.45
N LEU A 202 -22.16 11.07 1.57
CA LEU A 202 -23.51 11.03 1.01
C LEU A 202 -24.41 12.09 1.64
N GLU A 203 -24.37 12.22 2.97
CA GLU A 203 -25.12 13.25 3.70
C GLU A 203 -24.68 14.68 3.33
N MET A 204 -23.38 14.91 3.16
CA MET A 204 -22.81 16.25 2.94
C MET A 204 -22.80 16.70 1.47
N TYR A 205 -22.54 15.78 0.55
CA TYR A 205 -22.21 16.08 -0.84
C TYR A 205 -23.16 15.43 -1.84
N GLY A 206 -24.10 14.57 -1.39
CA GLY A 206 -25.03 13.83 -2.24
C GLY A 206 -24.43 12.55 -2.80
N ASP A 207 -24.99 12.04 -3.90
CA ASP A 207 -24.54 10.80 -4.53
C ASP A 207 -23.06 10.83 -4.92
N GLY A 208 -22.36 9.72 -4.73
CA GLY A 208 -20.96 9.61 -5.10
C GLY A 208 -20.50 8.20 -5.40
N MET A 209 -19.20 8.09 -5.68
CA MET A 209 -18.58 6.89 -6.22
C MET A 209 -17.30 6.52 -5.46
N VAL A 210 -17.08 5.22 -5.27
CA VAL A 210 -15.83 4.68 -4.71
C VAL A 210 -15.19 3.78 -5.75
N ILE A 211 -13.92 4.01 -6.06
CA ILE A 211 -13.14 3.20 -6.99
C ILE A 211 -12.16 2.31 -6.20
N TYR A 212 -12.39 1.01 -6.22
CA TYR A 212 -11.46 0.01 -5.66
C TYR A 212 -10.46 -0.46 -6.72
N TRP A 213 -9.29 0.18 -6.78
CA TRP A 213 -8.28 -0.10 -7.82
C TRP A 213 -7.82 -1.55 -7.87
N LEU A 214 -7.78 -2.23 -6.72
CA LEU A 214 -7.29 -3.62 -6.69
C LEU A 214 -8.44 -4.64 -6.79
N GLY A 215 -9.63 -4.19 -7.18
CA GLY A 215 -10.84 -5.02 -7.36
C GLY A 215 -11.76 -5.00 -6.15
N LYS A 216 -12.95 -5.59 -6.31
CA LYS A 216 -13.95 -5.69 -5.24
C LYS A 216 -14.69 -7.02 -5.26
N ILE A 217 -15.34 -7.33 -4.15
CA ILE A 217 -16.41 -8.33 -4.11
C ILE A 217 -17.59 -7.78 -4.92
N ASP A 218 -18.17 -8.59 -5.80
CA ASP A 218 -19.24 -8.14 -6.69
C ASP A 218 -20.52 -7.86 -5.91
N GLU A 219 -20.78 -8.65 -4.88
CA GLU A 219 -21.96 -8.61 -4.01
C GLU A 219 -21.86 -7.57 -2.87
N LEU A 220 -20.91 -6.64 -2.93
CA LEU A 220 -20.88 -5.53 -1.96
C LEU A 220 -22.12 -4.65 -2.12
N ASN A 221 -22.85 -4.48 -1.02
CA ASN A 221 -23.94 -3.52 -0.93
C ASN A 221 -23.41 -2.16 -0.44
N SER A 222 -23.73 -1.09 -1.17
CA SER A 222 -23.28 0.28 -0.90
C SER A 222 -24.30 1.27 -1.45
N LEU A 223 -24.50 2.37 -0.73
CA LEU A 223 -25.28 3.51 -1.23
C LEU A 223 -24.51 4.29 -2.32
N ALA A 224 -23.21 4.49 -2.09
CA ALA A 224 -22.29 5.02 -3.09
C ALA A 224 -22.07 4.00 -4.22
N MET A 225 -21.95 4.47 -5.45
CA MET A 225 -21.63 3.63 -6.61
C MET A 225 -20.24 3.00 -6.42
N LEU A 226 -20.12 1.70 -6.71
CA LEU A 226 -18.85 0.99 -6.58
C LEU A 226 -18.28 0.61 -7.94
N LYS A 227 -17.07 1.10 -8.22
CA LYS A 227 -16.28 0.75 -9.41
C LYS A 227 -14.96 0.10 -9.01
N ASP A 228 -14.25 -0.41 -10.00
CA ASP A 228 -12.88 -0.89 -9.88
C ASP A 228 -12.02 -0.39 -11.04
N HIS A 229 -10.80 -0.87 -11.16
CA HIS A 229 -9.83 -0.46 -12.17
C HIS A 229 -10.29 -0.58 -13.63
N ARG A 230 -11.40 -1.27 -13.91
CA ARG A 230 -11.98 -1.39 -15.26
C ARG A 230 -12.80 -0.17 -15.66
N PHE A 231 -13.13 0.71 -14.72
CA PHE A 231 -13.96 1.88 -14.99
C PHE A 231 -13.20 2.98 -15.76
N ILE A 232 -11.94 3.22 -15.42
CA ILE A 232 -11.08 4.20 -16.10
C ILE A 232 -9.95 3.45 -16.81
N GLU A 233 -9.80 3.69 -18.11
CA GLU A 233 -8.63 3.23 -18.86
C GLU A 233 -7.48 4.21 -18.71
N SER A 234 -6.32 3.70 -18.29
CA SER A 234 -5.09 4.48 -18.10
C SER A 234 -3.87 3.55 -18.14
N PRO A 235 -2.80 3.92 -18.88
CA PRO A 235 -1.52 3.20 -18.87
C PRO A 235 -0.90 3.11 -17.47
N SER A 236 -1.15 4.10 -16.60
CA SER A 236 -0.63 4.20 -15.23
C SER A 236 -1.15 3.07 -14.31
N LYS A 237 -2.18 2.33 -14.74
CA LYS A 237 -2.72 1.19 -13.98
C LYS A 237 -1.72 0.05 -13.77
N ARG A 238 -0.67 -0.10 -14.60
CA ARG A 238 0.26 -1.24 -14.49
C ARG A 238 1.00 -1.26 -13.15
N PHE A 239 1.34 -0.10 -12.59
CA PHE A 239 1.93 -0.02 -11.24
C PHE A 239 0.97 -0.51 -10.14
N LEU A 240 -0.32 -0.24 -10.27
CA LEU A 240 -1.33 -0.66 -9.28
C LEU A 240 -1.76 -2.12 -9.46
N VAL A 241 -2.24 -2.44 -10.66
CA VAL A 241 -2.95 -3.68 -10.99
C VAL A 241 -1.96 -4.82 -11.23
N GLU A 242 -0.86 -4.55 -11.94
CA GLU A 242 0.17 -5.55 -12.24
C GLU A 242 1.34 -5.51 -11.25
N MET A 243 1.44 -4.44 -10.45
CA MET A 243 2.56 -4.20 -9.52
C MET A 243 3.93 -4.21 -10.22
N LYS A 244 4.00 -3.73 -11.46
CA LYS A 244 5.24 -3.71 -12.24
C LYS A 244 6.11 -2.49 -11.91
N VAL A 245 7.41 -2.76 -11.80
CA VAL A 245 8.48 -1.75 -11.82
C VAL A 245 9.46 -2.15 -12.90
N TYR A 246 9.80 -1.21 -13.79
CA TYR A 246 10.74 -1.43 -14.87
C TYR A 246 12.13 -0.97 -14.41
N LEU A 247 13.13 -1.82 -14.65
CA LEU A 247 14.51 -1.62 -14.24
C LEU A 247 15.36 -1.62 -15.50
N ALA A 248 15.80 -0.46 -15.96
CA ALA A 248 16.44 -0.28 -17.26
C ALA A 248 17.73 0.50 -17.12
N ASN A 249 18.88 -0.14 -17.40
CA ASN A 249 20.18 0.55 -17.40
C ASN A 249 20.56 1.11 -18.78
N ARG A 250 19.82 0.73 -19.82
CA ARG A 250 19.93 1.25 -21.19
C ARG A 250 18.53 1.64 -21.64
N ASN A 251 18.42 2.68 -22.46
CA ASN A 251 17.15 3.15 -23.05
C ASN A 251 16.04 3.44 -22.01
N ALA A 252 16.42 3.86 -20.80
CA ALA A 252 15.46 4.17 -19.74
C ALA A 252 14.48 5.26 -20.17
N GLU A 253 14.97 6.29 -20.84
CA GLU A 253 14.16 7.42 -21.36
C GLU A 253 13.13 6.97 -22.39
N GLU A 254 13.54 6.18 -23.40
CA GLU A 254 12.63 5.65 -24.43
C GLU A 254 11.54 4.77 -23.80
N LEU A 255 11.91 3.94 -22.82
CA LEU A 255 10.94 3.12 -22.10
C LEU A 255 9.98 3.99 -21.27
N ALA A 256 10.48 5.04 -20.61
CA ALA A 256 9.69 5.95 -19.80
C ALA A 256 8.68 6.73 -20.66
N GLU A 257 9.10 7.21 -21.83
CA GLU A 257 8.24 7.84 -22.83
C GLU A 257 7.10 6.89 -23.26
N SER A 258 7.43 5.65 -23.62
CA SER A 258 6.44 4.65 -24.03
C SER A 258 5.41 4.29 -22.94
N LEU A 259 5.77 4.51 -21.66
CA LEU A 259 4.95 4.22 -20.49
C LEU A 259 4.28 5.46 -19.89
N ASN A 260 4.49 6.62 -20.50
CA ASN A 260 4.07 7.94 -20.01
C ASN A 260 4.46 8.15 -18.54
N THR A 261 5.76 8.02 -18.24
CA THR A 261 6.29 8.13 -16.89
C THR A 261 7.68 8.75 -16.89
N GLU A 262 8.18 9.10 -15.70
CA GLU A 262 9.51 9.66 -15.51
C GLU A 262 10.51 8.54 -15.13
N VAL A 263 11.77 8.75 -15.50
CA VAL A 263 12.89 7.92 -15.04
C VAL A 263 13.28 8.35 -13.63
N PHE A 264 13.33 7.39 -12.71
CA PHE A 264 13.98 7.59 -11.42
C PHE A 264 15.43 7.15 -11.49
N GLU A 265 16.34 8.10 -11.31
CA GLU A 265 17.78 7.85 -11.23
C GLU A 265 18.17 7.29 -9.86
N TRP A 266 18.52 6.01 -9.82
CA TRP A 266 19.02 5.36 -8.61
C TRP A 266 20.47 5.77 -8.31
N LYS A 267 20.76 6.13 -7.05
CA LYS A 267 22.08 6.66 -6.65
C LYS A 267 22.78 5.85 -5.55
N ALA A 268 22.04 5.26 -4.61
CA ALA A 268 22.65 4.58 -3.48
C ALA A 268 23.36 3.26 -3.85
N GLU A 269 24.61 3.12 -3.43
CA GLU A 269 25.44 1.95 -3.73
C GLU A 269 25.40 0.89 -2.63
N GLU A 270 25.41 1.30 -1.36
CA GLU A 270 25.57 0.40 -0.21
C GLU A 270 24.22 0.00 0.43
N MET A 271 23.92 -1.30 0.43
CA MET A 271 22.76 -1.85 1.13
C MET A 271 22.90 -1.68 2.65
N ARG A 272 21.79 -1.43 3.36
CA ARG A 272 21.75 -1.19 4.83
C ARG A 272 22.46 0.09 5.27
N SER A 273 22.55 1.08 4.39
CA SER A 273 22.90 2.44 4.77
C SER A 273 21.64 3.29 4.95
N THR A 274 21.72 4.29 5.84
CA THR A 274 20.68 5.32 5.97
C THR A 274 20.41 6.03 4.64
N GLU A 275 21.42 6.20 3.78
CA GLU A 275 21.27 6.77 2.44
C GLU A 275 20.44 5.87 1.52
N PHE A 276 20.74 4.57 1.47
CA PHE A 276 19.96 3.60 0.68
C PHE A 276 18.49 3.60 1.10
N LEU A 277 18.21 3.60 2.41
CA LEU A 277 16.83 3.68 2.89
C LEU A 277 16.14 4.96 2.43
N LYS A 278 16.81 6.11 2.53
CA LYS A 278 16.29 7.41 2.07
C LYS A 278 16.00 7.38 0.58
N ASP A 279 16.86 6.80 -0.25
CA ASP A 279 16.65 6.72 -1.68
C ASP A 279 15.50 5.78 -2.07
N VAL A 280 15.33 4.64 -1.40
CA VAL A 280 14.12 3.81 -1.59
C VAL A 280 12.85 4.58 -1.20
N MET A 281 12.90 5.39 -0.13
CA MET A 281 11.76 6.22 0.25
C MET A 281 11.47 7.31 -0.80
N LYS A 282 12.50 8.01 -1.30
CA LYS A 282 12.37 8.99 -2.38
C LYS A 282 11.79 8.38 -3.66
N LEU A 283 12.23 7.17 -4.02
CA LEU A 283 11.69 6.42 -5.16
C LEU A 283 10.17 6.28 -5.04
N PHE A 284 9.67 5.80 -3.89
CA PHE A 284 8.22 5.68 -3.71
C PHE A 284 7.54 7.05 -3.61
N ASP A 285 8.19 8.05 -3.02
CA ASP A 285 7.67 9.42 -2.91
C ASP A 285 7.51 10.13 -4.26
N SER A 286 8.32 9.80 -5.27
CA SER A 286 8.21 10.35 -6.62
C SER A 286 7.14 9.68 -7.49
N VAL A 287 6.68 8.47 -7.17
CA VAL A 287 5.71 7.75 -8.02
C VAL A 287 4.39 8.52 -8.15
N ARG A 288 4.02 8.82 -9.39
CA ARG A 288 2.72 9.39 -9.82
C ARG A 288 2.00 8.53 -10.87
N SER A 289 2.73 7.72 -11.64
CA SER A 289 2.18 6.84 -12.67
C SER A 289 2.84 5.46 -12.64
N ASN A 290 3.25 4.93 -13.80
CA ASN A 290 4.20 3.82 -13.89
C ASN A 290 5.57 4.22 -13.31
N ILE A 291 6.55 3.32 -13.36
CA ILE A 291 7.88 3.63 -12.81
C ILE A 291 8.96 2.90 -13.60
N VAL A 292 9.92 3.69 -14.09
CA VAL A 292 11.17 3.22 -14.68
C VAL A 292 12.31 3.64 -13.75
N VAL A 293 13.20 2.72 -13.40
CA VAL A 293 14.37 3.00 -12.57
C VAL A 293 15.63 2.74 -13.38
N ALA A 294 16.43 3.79 -13.55
CA ALA A 294 17.75 3.72 -14.14
C ALA A 294 18.83 3.51 -13.07
N ASN A 295 20.00 3.04 -13.50
CA ASN A 295 21.17 2.80 -12.64
C ASN A 295 20.90 1.89 -11.44
N TRP A 296 19.93 0.98 -11.57
CA TRP A 296 19.48 0.12 -10.48
C TRP A 296 20.54 -0.95 -10.13
N ASN A 297 20.56 -1.35 -8.86
CA ASN A 297 21.42 -2.44 -8.37
C ASN A 297 20.62 -3.64 -7.84
N ARG A 298 21.32 -4.77 -7.61
CA ARG A 298 20.68 -6.02 -7.17
C ARG A 298 19.95 -5.89 -5.83
N ASP A 299 20.46 -5.04 -4.94
CA ASP A 299 19.88 -4.84 -3.61
C ASP A 299 18.55 -4.11 -3.68
N LEU A 300 18.46 -3.04 -4.49
CA LEU A 300 17.18 -2.38 -4.78
C LEU A 300 16.18 -3.41 -5.33
N ARG A 301 16.59 -4.19 -6.34
CA ARG A 301 15.71 -5.21 -6.93
C ARG A 301 15.21 -6.21 -5.89
N ALA A 302 16.05 -6.63 -4.96
CA ALA A 302 15.66 -7.52 -3.86
C ALA A 302 14.63 -6.87 -2.94
N VAL A 303 14.83 -5.61 -2.56
CA VAL A 303 13.91 -4.83 -1.72
C VAL A 303 12.54 -4.67 -2.40
N LEU A 304 12.51 -4.29 -3.68
CA LEU A 304 11.27 -4.15 -4.45
C LEU A 304 10.48 -5.47 -4.50
N ARG A 305 11.17 -6.60 -4.73
CA ARG A 305 10.54 -7.93 -4.71
C ARG A 305 10.01 -8.31 -3.33
N ASN A 306 10.71 -7.94 -2.26
CA ASN A 306 10.23 -8.15 -0.89
C ASN A 306 8.98 -7.32 -0.59
N MET A 307 8.81 -6.15 -1.23
CA MET A 307 7.57 -5.37 -1.15
C MET A 307 6.43 -5.95 -2.02
N GLY A 308 6.67 -7.05 -2.74
CA GLY A 308 5.69 -7.72 -3.57
C GLY A 308 5.65 -7.25 -5.02
N LEU A 309 6.49 -6.30 -5.42
CA LEU A 309 6.55 -5.78 -6.78
C LEU A 309 7.12 -6.83 -7.76
N LEU A 310 6.63 -6.79 -9.00
CA LEU A 310 7.15 -7.52 -10.13
C LEU A 310 8.20 -6.65 -10.83
N THR A 311 9.47 -7.04 -10.71
CA THR A 311 10.58 -6.29 -11.34
C THR A 311 10.84 -6.82 -12.74
N VAL A 312 10.62 -5.96 -13.74
CA VAL A 312 10.89 -6.23 -15.16
C VAL A 312 12.23 -5.60 -15.49
N VAL A 313 13.24 -6.42 -15.76
CA VAL A 313 14.56 -5.92 -16.18
C VAL A 313 14.56 -5.82 -17.70
N VAL A 314 14.89 -4.63 -18.21
CA VAL A 314 14.93 -4.31 -19.64
C VAL A 314 16.35 -3.94 -20.04
#